data_AF-A0A535UWL9-F1
#
_entry.id   AF-A0A535UWL9-F1
#
_cell.length_a   1.000
_cell.length_b   1.000
_cell.length_c   1.000
_cell.angle_alpha   90.00
_cell.angle_beta   90.00
_cell.angle_gamma   90.00
#
_symmetry.space_group_name_H-M   'P 1'
#
loop_
_entity.id
_entity.type
_entity.pdbx_description
1 polymer ?
#
loop_
_entity_poly.entity_id
_entity_poly.type
_entity_poly.pdbx_seq_one_letter_code
_entity_poly.pdbx_strand_id
1 'polypeptide(L)'
;NGRHDEVMIGDGTSCPIGRRERESMKQNNDNYQVVPYPKDRRAAVVLYRSAQRKPIIHGLLEVDVTRARAFLREHKAKTGESLSFTAFLATCLGKAVDENKAVQACRKGRKYLILFDDVDVMIQIERDMAGQKQPIPYTIRAANRKTFREIHHEIKAAQVEDVPKAWERFKAFQFLPIFLFRFLW
;
A
#
# COMPACT_ATOMS: atom_id res chain seq x y z
N ASN A 1 36.24 -41.41 42.32
CA ASN A 1 36.15 -40.16 43.10
C ASN A 1 34.86 -39.47 42.71
N GLY A 2 33.77 -39.77 43.39
CA GLY A 2 32.43 -39.34 43.00
C GLY A 2 31.51 -39.16 44.22
N ARG A 3 30.71 -38.10 44.17
CA ARG A 3 29.44 -37.79 44.87
C ARG A 3 29.19 -36.30 44.64
N HIS A 4 28.13 -35.89 43.93
CA HIS A 4 26.77 -35.65 44.45
C HIS A 4 26.79 -34.91 45.79
N ASP A 5 26.22 -33.71 45.84
CA ASP A 5 24.99 -33.48 46.62
C ASP A 5 24.39 -32.09 46.38
N GLU A 6 23.09 -32.08 46.57
CA GLU A 6 22.06 -31.14 46.15
C GLU A 6 21.59 -30.34 47.38
N VAL A 7 20.72 -29.34 47.13
CA VAL A 7 19.64 -28.86 48.03
C VAL A 7 19.94 -27.75 49.06
N MET A 8 19.40 -26.56 48.71
CA MET A 8 18.46 -25.67 49.44
C MET A 8 18.69 -25.24 50.91
N ILE A 9 18.43 -23.95 51.12
CA ILE A 9 17.51 -23.31 52.10
C ILE A 9 18.16 -22.05 52.70
N GLY A 10 17.47 -20.92 52.58
CA GLY A 10 17.89 -19.66 53.20
C GLY A 10 16.86 -18.56 53.00
N ASP A 11 15.78 -18.68 53.77
CA ASP A 11 14.68 -17.74 53.95
C ASP A 11 15.17 -16.30 54.18
N GLY A 12 14.46 -15.32 53.59
CA GLY A 12 14.99 -13.96 53.43
C GLY A 12 13.93 -12.87 53.57
N THR A 13 13.01 -13.06 54.51
CA THR A 13 12.10 -12.00 54.97
C THR A 13 12.92 -10.94 55.73
N SER A 14 13.38 -9.87 55.08
CA SER A 14 13.58 -8.56 55.72
C SER A 14 13.90 -7.45 54.71
N CYS A 15 12.98 -6.49 54.61
CA CYS A 15 13.18 -5.12 54.10
C CYS A 15 14.38 -4.43 54.79
N PRO A 16 15.00 -3.35 54.23
CA PRO A 16 14.27 -2.16 53.79
C PRO A 16 14.77 -1.46 52.51
N ILE A 17 13.83 -0.69 51.99
CA ILE A 17 13.90 0.29 50.91
C ILE A 17 15.05 1.28 51.19
N GLY A 18 16.17 1.12 50.50
CA GLY A 18 17.25 2.09 50.42
C GLY A 18 17.26 2.73 49.03
N ARG A 19 16.77 3.96 48.94
CA ARG A 19 16.82 4.83 47.77
C ARG A 19 18.29 5.05 47.36
N ARG A 20 18.80 4.21 46.45
CA ARG A 20 20.12 4.37 45.84
C ARG A 20 19.92 4.94 44.43
N GLU A 21 20.32 6.20 44.27
CA GLU A 21 20.40 6.89 42.99
C GLU A 21 21.11 5.99 41.97
N ARG A 22 20.41 5.62 40.89
CA ARG A 22 21.08 5.06 39.72
C ARG A 22 21.65 6.24 38.95
N GLU A 23 22.94 6.46 39.16
CA GLU A 23 23.79 7.28 38.31
C GLU A 23 23.52 6.95 36.83
N SER A 24 23.19 8.01 36.09
CA SER A 24 22.99 7.98 34.65
C SER A 24 24.33 7.73 33.96
N MET A 25 24.67 6.46 33.71
CA MET A 25 25.60 6.12 32.63
C MET A 25 24.84 6.08 31.30
N LYS A 26 24.72 7.24 30.65
CA LYS A 26 24.45 7.30 29.21
C LYS A 26 25.74 7.01 28.47
N GLN A 27 25.98 5.74 28.18
CA GLN A 27 27.00 5.35 27.22
C GLN A 27 26.42 5.57 25.81
N ASN A 28 26.65 6.76 25.24
CA ASN A 28 26.31 7.06 23.85
C ASN A 28 27.23 6.24 22.92
N ASN A 29 26.75 5.10 22.46
CA ASN A 29 27.35 4.33 21.36
C ASN A 29 26.44 4.48 20.13
N ASP A 30 26.30 5.70 19.64
CA ASP A 30 25.29 6.00 18.64
C ASP A 30 25.95 6.24 17.28
N ASN A 31 26.30 5.14 16.60
CA ASN A 31 26.61 5.10 15.16
C ASN A 31 25.33 5.31 14.32
N TYR A 32 24.50 6.30 14.65
CA TYR A 32 23.29 6.58 13.89
C TYR A 32 22.99 8.07 13.77
N GLN A 33 22.33 8.42 12.68
CA GLN A 33 21.85 9.77 12.40
C GLN A 33 20.33 9.81 12.54
N VAL A 34 19.82 10.80 13.27
CA VAL A 34 18.39 11.11 13.33
C VAL A 34 18.07 12.16 12.27
N VAL A 35 17.16 11.83 11.36
CA VAL A 35 16.68 12.76 10.31
C VAL A 35 15.18 13.04 10.47
N PRO A 36 14.68 14.23 10.09
CA PRO A 36 13.27 14.55 10.16
C PRO A 36 12.41 13.59 9.36
N TYR A 37 11.31 13.10 9.95
CA TYR A 37 10.38 12.24 9.24
C TYR A 37 9.54 13.05 8.24
N PRO A 38 9.59 12.75 6.93
CA PRO A 38 8.91 13.55 5.90
C PRO A 38 7.40 13.66 6.11
N LYS A 39 6.82 14.84 5.83
CA LYS A 39 5.40 15.14 6.10
C LYS A 39 4.44 14.28 5.27
N ASP A 40 4.78 14.00 4.03
CA ASP A 40 4.10 13.07 3.13
C ASP A 40 4.04 11.65 3.71
N ARG A 41 5.14 11.18 4.30
CA ARG A 41 5.21 9.87 4.97
C ARG A 41 4.32 9.82 6.22
N ARG A 42 4.27 10.91 7.00
CA ARG A 42 3.33 11.04 8.13
C ARG A 42 1.88 10.94 7.68
N ALA A 43 1.52 11.62 6.60
CA ALA A 43 0.17 11.56 6.03
C ALA A 43 -0.17 10.14 5.54
N ALA A 44 0.76 9.47 4.87
CA ALA A 44 0.59 8.09 4.42
C ALA A 44 0.35 7.13 5.60
N VAL A 45 1.09 7.25 6.70
CA VAL A 45 0.88 6.43 7.91
C VAL A 45 -0.54 6.59 8.47
N VAL A 46 -1.07 7.82 8.49
CA VAL A 46 -2.45 8.07 8.94
C VAL A 46 -3.47 7.40 8.03
N LEU A 47 -3.29 7.53 6.71
CA LEU A 47 -4.18 6.92 5.72
C LEU A 47 -4.16 5.38 5.80
N TYR A 48 -2.99 4.76 5.92
CA TYR A 48 -2.91 3.31 6.02
C TYR A 48 -3.53 2.78 7.32
N ARG A 49 -3.37 3.50 8.43
CA ARG A 49 -4.04 3.14 9.70
C ARG A 49 -5.56 3.20 9.63
N SER A 50 -6.15 4.11 8.83
CA SER A 50 -7.61 4.14 8.66
C SER A 50 -8.10 2.96 7.81
N ALA A 51 -7.33 2.58 6.77
CA ALA A 51 -7.63 1.41 5.95
C ALA A 51 -7.58 0.09 6.74
N GLN A 52 -6.66 -0.04 7.72
CA GLN A 52 -6.51 -1.22 8.58
C GLN A 52 -7.74 -1.54 9.43
N ARG A 53 -8.64 -0.58 9.67
CA ARG A 53 -9.85 -0.81 10.48
C ARG A 53 -10.96 -1.54 9.73
N LYS A 54 -10.78 -1.80 8.44
CA LYS A 54 -11.76 -2.53 7.64
C LYS A 54 -11.60 -4.03 7.89
N PRO A 55 -12.70 -4.79 8.06
CA PRO A 55 -12.61 -6.25 8.05
C PRO A 55 -12.22 -6.70 6.64
N ILE A 56 -10.96 -7.13 6.47
CA ILE A 56 -10.40 -7.56 5.19
C ILE A 56 -10.28 -9.09 5.21
N ILE A 57 -10.90 -9.73 4.24
CA ILE A 57 -10.69 -11.15 3.93
C ILE A 57 -9.67 -11.21 2.80
N HIS A 58 -8.59 -11.97 2.99
CA HIS A 58 -7.55 -12.15 1.97
C HIS A 58 -7.88 -13.38 1.13
N GLY A 59 -8.10 -13.18 -0.17
CA GLY A 59 -8.21 -14.27 -1.15
C GLY A 59 -6.93 -14.39 -1.95
N LEU A 60 -6.31 -15.56 -1.94
CA LEU A 60 -5.21 -15.89 -2.84
C LEU A 60 -5.75 -16.67 -4.03
N LEU A 61 -5.31 -16.32 -5.23
CA LEU A 61 -5.66 -17.02 -6.46
C LEU A 61 -4.42 -17.19 -7.33
N GLU A 62 -4.35 -18.32 -8.02
CA GLU A 62 -3.34 -18.62 -9.03
C GLU A 62 -4.01 -18.67 -10.40
N VAL A 63 -3.44 -17.97 -11.38
CA VAL A 63 -3.98 -17.93 -12.74
C VAL A 63 -2.87 -18.24 -13.71
N ASP A 64 -3.12 -19.20 -14.61
CA ASP A 64 -2.23 -19.46 -15.74
C ASP A 64 -2.30 -18.30 -16.75
N VAL A 65 -1.18 -17.60 -16.90
CA VAL A 65 -1.02 -16.46 -17.81
C VAL A 65 -0.12 -16.79 -19.00
N THR A 66 0.18 -18.07 -19.23
CA THR A 66 1.12 -18.54 -20.27
C THR A 66 0.69 -18.05 -21.65
N ARG A 67 -0.58 -18.26 -22.01
CA ARG A 67 -1.13 -17.84 -23.31
C ARG A 67 -1.11 -16.32 -23.48
N ALA A 68 -1.50 -15.57 -22.44
CA ALA A 68 -1.48 -14.11 -22.48
C ALA A 68 -0.04 -13.59 -22.67
N ARG A 69 0.93 -14.12 -21.92
CA ARG A 69 2.33 -13.71 -22.04
C ARG A 69 2.94 -14.10 -23.39
N ALA A 70 2.59 -15.27 -23.92
CA ALA A 70 3.03 -15.69 -25.26
C ALA A 70 2.54 -14.71 -26.33
N PHE A 71 1.25 -14.34 -26.29
CA PHE A 71 0.68 -13.36 -27.21
C PHE A 71 1.40 -12.00 -27.17
N LEU A 72 1.65 -11.47 -25.97
CA LEU A 72 2.36 -10.18 -25.84
C LEU A 72 3.81 -10.25 -26.37
N ARG A 73 4.49 -11.38 -26.20
CA ARG A 73 5.85 -11.59 -26.72
C ARG A 73 5.85 -11.69 -28.24
N GLU A 74 4.91 -12.45 -28.81
CA GLU A 74 4.75 -12.59 -30.25
C GLU A 74 4.41 -11.25 -30.91
N HIS A 75 3.50 -10.47 -30.31
CA HIS A 75 3.18 -9.12 -30.79
C HIS A 75 4.42 -8.23 -30.83
N LYS A 76 5.22 -8.24 -29.75
CA LYS A 76 6.48 -7.49 -29.70
C LYS A 76 7.47 -7.96 -30.78
N ALA A 77 7.58 -9.27 -31.02
CA ALA A 77 8.46 -9.82 -32.05
C ALA A 77 8.03 -9.39 -33.47
N LYS A 78 6.72 -9.32 -33.73
CA LYS A 78 6.18 -8.95 -35.05
C LYS A 78 6.17 -7.44 -35.32
N THR A 79 5.94 -6.63 -34.29
CA THR A 79 5.65 -5.19 -34.46
C THR A 79 6.70 -4.26 -33.86
N GLY A 80 7.58 -4.78 -32.99
CA GLY A 80 8.49 -3.99 -32.16
C GLY A 80 7.80 -3.33 -30.94
N GLU A 81 6.47 -3.28 -30.90
CA GLU A 81 5.70 -2.64 -29.83
C GLU A 81 5.63 -3.52 -28.57
N SER A 82 5.99 -2.96 -27.41
CA SER A 82 5.90 -3.67 -26.13
C SER A 82 4.60 -3.34 -25.39
N LEU A 83 3.63 -4.24 -25.51
CA LEU A 83 2.35 -4.16 -24.81
C LEU A 83 2.47 -4.33 -23.30
N SER A 84 1.59 -3.64 -22.57
CA SER A 84 1.60 -3.65 -21.09
C SER A 84 0.82 -4.86 -20.56
N PHE A 85 1.50 -5.72 -19.81
CA PHE A 85 0.84 -6.80 -19.07
C PHE A 85 -0.08 -6.26 -17.96
N THR A 86 0.26 -5.14 -17.33
CA THR A 86 -0.62 -4.46 -16.37
C THR A 86 -1.90 -3.96 -17.03
N ALA A 87 -1.84 -3.46 -18.27
CA ALA A 87 -3.04 -3.08 -19.02
C ALA A 87 -3.95 -4.30 -19.26
N PHE A 88 -3.35 -5.46 -19.54
CA PHE A 88 -4.09 -6.71 -19.71
C PHE A 88 -4.81 -7.09 -18.41
N LEU A 89 -4.11 -7.08 -17.27
CA LEU A 89 -4.71 -7.36 -15.96
C LEU A 89 -5.80 -6.35 -15.59
N ALA A 90 -5.58 -5.06 -15.83
CA ALA A 90 -6.57 -4.01 -15.57
C ALA A 90 -7.83 -4.19 -16.44
N THR A 91 -7.66 -4.61 -17.70
CA THR A 91 -8.78 -4.93 -18.60
C THR A 91 -9.57 -6.13 -18.08
N CYS A 92 -8.88 -7.21 -17.67
CA CYS A 92 -9.52 -8.40 -17.10
C CYS A 92 -10.28 -8.06 -15.81
N LEU A 93 -9.68 -7.28 -14.92
CA LEU A 93 -10.32 -6.82 -13.69
C LEU A 93 -11.55 -5.96 -13.98
N GLY A 94 -11.42 -5.00 -14.91
CA GLY A 94 -12.53 -4.14 -15.35
C GLY A 94 -13.74 -4.96 -15.80
N LYS A 95 -13.51 -5.97 -16.65
CA LYS A 95 -14.57 -6.88 -17.14
C LYS A 95 -15.15 -7.76 -16.04
N ALA A 96 -14.32 -8.39 -15.22
CA ALA A 96 -14.77 -9.28 -14.15
C ALA A 96 -15.64 -8.55 -13.10
N VAL A 97 -15.28 -7.30 -12.77
CA VAL A 97 -16.09 -6.47 -11.85
C VAL A 97 -17.37 -5.99 -12.53
N ASP A 98 -17.37 -5.75 -13.84
CA ASP A 98 -18.59 -5.39 -14.58
C ASP A 98 -19.64 -6.53 -14.57
N GLU A 99 -19.17 -7.79 -14.66
CA GLU A 99 -20.01 -8.98 -14.51
C GLU A 99 -20.59 -9.13 -13.09
N ASN A 100 -19.88 -8.64 -12.07
CA ASN A 100 -20.36 -8.65 -10.68
C ASN A 100 -20.03 -7.34 -9.94
N LYS A 101 -20.83 -6.31 -10.21
CA LYS A 101 -20.67 -4.96 -9.63
C LYS A 101 -20.79 -4.89 -8.11
N ALA A 102 -21.32 -5.93 -7.45
CA ALA A 102 -21.42 -5.97 -6.00
C ALA A 102 -20.03 -5.94 -5.32
N VAL A 103 -19.00 -6.45 -6.00
CA VAL A 103 -17.61 -6.46 -5.49
C VAL A 103 -17.04 -5.05 -5.29
N GLN A 104 -17.46 -4.07 -6.11
CA GLN A 104 -17.01 -2.68 -5.99
C GLN A 104 -17.98 -1.77 -5.23
N ALA A 105 -19.02 -2.33 -4.61
CA ALA A 105 -20.05 -1.54 -3.95
C ALA A 105 -19.49 -0.78 -2.73
N CYS A 106 -19.89 0.48 -2.59
CA CYS A 106 -19.58 1.28 -1.41
C CYS A 106 -20.74 1.31 -0.42
N ARG A 107 -20.45 1.24 0.88
CA ARG A 107 -21.48 1.36 1.91
C ARG A 107 -21.97 2.81 2.05
N LYS A 108 -23.29 3.01 2.05
CA LYS A 108 -23.96 4.28 2.38
C LYS A 108 -24.69 4.14 3.71
N GLY A 109 -24.09 4.66 4.77
CA GLY A 109 -24.59 4.53 6.14
C GLY A 109 -24.55 3.08 6.62
N ARG A 110 -25.58 2.63 7.35
CA ARG A 110 -25.66 1.24 7.87
C ARG A 110 -26.53 0.30 7.02
N LYS A 111 -27.37 0.84 6.13
CA LYS A 111 -28.47 0.08 5.49
C LYS A 111 -28.36 -0.06 3.97
N TYR A 112 -27.53 0.75 3.31
CA TYR A 112 -27.53 0.84 1.86
C TYR A 112 -26.14 0.58 1.27
N LEU A 113 -26.13 0.06 0.04
CA LEU A 113 -24.96 -0.05 -0.82
C LEU A 113 -25.16 0.85 -2.04
N ILE A 114 -24.07 1.48 -2.48
CA ILE A 114 -23.99 2.22 -3.74
C ILE A 114 -23.25 1.31 -4.71
N LEU A 115 -23.92 0.94 -5.80
CA LEU A 115 -23.30 0.28 -6.93
C LEU A 115 -23.00 1.33 -8.00
N PHE A 116 -21.84 1.19 -8.64
CA PHE A 116 -21.41 2.07 -9.71
C PHE A 116 -21.48 1.32 -11.03
N ASP A 117 -21.92 2.01 -12.09
CA ASP A 117 -21.95 1.45 -13.43
C ASP A 117 -20.58 1.37 -14.07
N ASP A 118 -19.71 2.32 -13.74
CA ASP A 118 -18.34 2.35 -14.21
C ASP A 118 -17.45 1.64 -13.20
N VAL A 119 -16.44 0.94 -13.72
CA VAL A 119 -15.41 0.28 -12.93
C VAL A 119 -14.13 1.08 -13.03
N ASP A 120 -13.70 1.66 -11.92
CA ASP A 120 -12.44 2.39 -11.84
C ASP A 120 -11.34 1.50 -11.26
N VAL A 121 -10.22 1.37 -11.98
CA VAL A 121 -9.10 0.52 -11.56
C VAL A 121 -7.92 1.39 -11.15
N MET A 122 -7.55 1.36 -9.86
CA MET A 122 -6.35 2.02 -9.36
C MET A 122 -5.13 1.10 -9.51
N ILE A 123 -4.07 1.62 -10.12
CA ILE A 123 -2.77 0.96 -10.27
C ILE A 123 -1.66 1.87 -9.73
N GLN A 124 -0.50 1.28 -9.39
CA GLN A 124 0.70 2.05 -9.07
C GLN A 124 1.55 2.19 -10.34
N ILE A 125 1.91 3.42 -10.69
CA ILE A 125 2.81 3.71 -11.82
C ILE A 125 4.08 4.34 -11.25
N GLU A 126 5.23 3.74 -11.56
CA GLU A 126 6.52 4.35 -11.24
C GLU A 126 6.76 5.56 -12.14
N ARG A 127 7.07 6.70 -11.52
CA ARG A 127 7.40 7.96 -12.21
C ARG A 127 8.69 8.53 -11.65
N ASP A 128 9.47 9.21 -12.49
CA ASP A 128 10.65 9.94 -12.04
C ASP A 128 10.22 11.29 -11.43
N MET A 129 10.59 11.52 -10.18
CA MET A 129 10.35 12.77 -9.47
C MET A 129 11.68 13.22 -8.86
N ALA A 130 12.29 14.23 -9.48
CA ALA A 130 13.58 14.79 -9.05
C ALA A 130 14.71 13.75 -8.94
N GLY A 131 14.80 12.82 -9.91
CA GLY A 131 15.84 11.78 -9.96
C GLY A 131 15.55 10.57 -9.07
N GLN A 132 14.37 10.51 -8.44
CA GLN A 132 13.91 9.37 -7.66
C GLN A 132 12.65 8.77 -8.28
N LYS A 133 12.68 7.45 -8.51
CA LYS A 133 11.48 6.72 -8.92
C LYS A 133 10.51 6.59 -7.75
N GLN A 134 9.32 7.13 -7.89
CA GLN A 134 8.26 7.05 -6.90
C GLN A 134 7.02 6.34 -7.47
N PRO A 135 6.41 5.39 -6.72
CA PRO A 135 5.14 4.80 -7.11
C PRO A 135 4.02 5.81 -6.84
N ILE A 136 3.39 6.27 -7.90
CA ILE A 136 2.26 7.19 -7.83
C ILE A 136 0.98 6.42 -8.19
N PRO A 137 -0.07 6.49 -7.35
CA PRO A 137 -1.34 5.87 -7.68
C PRO A 137 -1.96 6.59 -8.88
N TYR A 138 -2.39 5.81 -9.88
CA TYR A 138 -3.09 6.25 -11.06
C TYR A 138 -4.42 5.50 -11.18
N THR A 139 -5.51 6.21 -11.47
CA THR A 139 -6.84 5.60 -11.62
C THR A 139 -7.25 5.57 -13.08
N ILE A 140 -7.35 4.37 -13.65
CA ILE A 140 -7.96 4.15 -14.96
C ILE A 140 -9.47 4.24 -14.78
N ARG A 141 -10.06 5.32 -15.31
CA ARG A 141 -11.52 5.55 -15.20
C ARG A 141 -12.30 4.68 -16.17
N ALA A 142 -13.45 4.16 -15.74
CA ALA A 142 -14.37 3.34 -16.55
C ALA A 142 -13.66 2.23 -17.35
N ALA A 143 -12.77 1.49 -16.69
CA ALA A 143 -11.98 0.41 -17.28
C ALA A 143 -12.84 -0.69 -17.92
N ASN A 144 -14.06 -0.92 -17.43
CA ASN A 144 -15.04 -1.83 -18.04
C ASN A 144 -15.51 -1.39 -19.44
N ARG A 145 -15.41 -0.10 -19.77
CA ARG A 145 -15.80 0.46 -21.07
C ARG A 145 -14.64 0.60 -22.04
N LYS A 146 -13.40 0.40 -21.57
CA LYS A 146 -12.19 0.58 -22.37
C LYS A 146 -11.69 -0.73 -22.95
N THR A 147 -11.17 -0.65 -24.16
CA THR A 147 -10.40 -1.71 -24.77
C THR A 147 -9.03 -1.83 -24.11
N PHE A 148 -8.41 -3.00 -24.28
CA PHE A 148 -7.03 -3.23 -23.87
C PHE A 148 -6.06 -2.16 -24.42
N ARG A 149 -6.28 -1.70 -25.66
CA ARG A 149 -5.41 -0.74 -26.32
C ARG A 149 -5.53 0.65 -25.73
N GLU A 150 -6.73 1.10 -25.43
CA GLU A 150 -6.95 2.38 -24.75
C GLU A 150 -6.27 2.38 -23.38
N ILE A 151 -6.46 1.32 -22.59
CA ILE A 151 -5.80 1.18 -21.28
C ILE A 151 -4.27 1.12 -21.44
N HIS A 152 -3.76 0.43 -22.46
CA HIS A 152 -2.33 0.38 -22.73
C HIS A 152 -1.74 1.78 -23.00
N HIS A 153 -2.36 2.54 -23.90
CA HIS A 153 -1.92 3.88 -24.24
C HIS A 153 -2.06 4.84 -23.06
N GLU A 154 -3.15 4.74 -22.28
CA GLU A 154 -3.34 5.53 -21.07
C GLU A 154 -2.23 5.30 -20.04
N ILE A 155 -1.88 4.03 -19.77
CA ILE A 155 -0.76 3.70 -18.86
C ILE A 155 0.57 4.24 -19.41
N LYS A 156 0.81 4.13 -20.73
CA LYS A 156 2.04 4.62 -21.35
C LYS A 156 2.17 6.13 -21.29
N ALA A 157 1.08 6.85 -21.58
CA ALA A 157 1.02 8.31 -21.44
C ALA A 157 1.24 8.72 -19.97
N ALA A 158 0.60 8.02 -19.04
CA ALA A 158 0.75 8.29 -17.62
C ALA A 158 2.17 8.01 -17.08
N GLN A 159 3.00 7.20 -17.74
CA GLN A 159 4.39 6.97 -17.31
C GLN A 159 5.32 8.14 -17.60
N VAL A 160 5.05 8.89 -18.67
CA VAL A 160 5.92 9.98 -19.16
C VAL A 160 5.39 11.36 -18.80
N GLU A 161 4.17 11.45 -18.30
CA GLU A 161 3.58 12.70 -17.84
C GLU A 161 4.34 13.25 -16.62
N ASP A 162 4.89 14.46 -16.77
CA ASP A 162 5.46 15.22 -15.66
C ASP A 162 4.34 15.64 -14.72
N VAL A 163 4.35 15.14 -13.50
CA VAL A 163 3.27 15.42 -12.56
C VAL A 163 3.76 16.10 -11.29
N PRO A 164 3.91 17.44 -11.33
CA PRO A 164 3.81 18.27 -10.13
C PRO A 164 2.42 18.13 -9.48
N LYS A 165 1.35 18.02 -10.28
CA LYS A 165 -0.06 18.16 -9.82
C LYS A 165 -0.60 17.04 -8.93
N ALA A 166 -0.28 15.77 -9.18
CA ALA A 166 -0.71 14.65 -8.32
C ALA A 166 -0.03 14.71 -6.94
N TRP A 167 1.23 15.16 -6.91
CA TRP A 167 1.94 15.43 -5.67
C TRP A 167 1.35 16.64 -4.94
N GLU A 168 0.97 17.72 -5.64
CA GLU A 168 0.26 18.87 -5.04
C GLU A 168 -1.09 18.48 -4.43
N ARG A 169 -1.87 17.58 -5.05
CA ARG A 169 -3.12 17.05 -4.46
C ARG A 169 -2.86 16.24 -3.19
N PHE A 170 -1.76 15.49 -3.15
CA PHE A 170 -1.31 14.78 -1.95
C PHE A 170 -0.77 15.75 -0.87
N LYS A 171 -0.13 16.86 -1.27
CA LYS A 171 0.26 17.94 -0.36
C LYS A 171 -0.95 18.60 0.27
N ALA A 172 -2.05 18.83 -0.45
CA ALA A 172 -3.27 19.38 0.16
C ALA A 172 -3.83 18.46 1.25
N PHE A 173 -3.69 17.14 1.06
CA PHE A 173 -4.07 16.11 2.04
C PHE A 173 -3.28 16.19 3.36
N GLN A 174 -2.04 16.71 3.32
CA GLN A 174 -1.19 16.88 4.51
C GLN A 174 -1.75 17.91 5.50
N PHE A 175 -2.62 18.80 5.04
CA PHE A 175 -3.26 19.85 5.85
C PHE A 175 -4.65 19.46 6.35
N LEU A 176 -5.21 18.33 5.90
CA LEU A 176 -6.53 17.90 6.36
C LEU A 176 -6.42 17.39 7.81
N PRO A 177 -7.20 17.93 8.76
CA PRO A 177 -7.17 17.46 10.12
C PRO A 177 -7.46 15.96 10.21
N ILE A 178 -6.56 15.21 10.85
CA ILE A 178 -6.57 13.75 10.94
C ILE A 178 -7.91 13.19 11.45
N PHE A 179 -8.63 13.95 12.28
CA PHE A 179 -9.91 13.53 12.83
C PHE A 179 -11.03 13.45 11.77
N LEU A 180 -10.96 14.20 10.67
CA LEU A 180 -11.97 14.14 9.60
C LEU A 180 -11.91 12.82 8.83
N PHE A 181 -10.74 12.20 8.70
CA PHE A 181 -10.62 10.84 8.13
C PHE A 181 -11.32 9.77 8.96
N ARG A 182 -11.59 10.04 10.25
CA ARG A 182 -12.33 9.10 11.10
C ARG A 182 -13.82 9.05 10.79
N PHE A 183 -14.35 10.05 10.08
CA PHE A 183 -15.77 10.17 9.73
C PHE A 183 -16.05 9.92 8.24
N LEU A 184 -15.01 9.85 7.41
CA LEU A 184 -15.07 9.51 5.98
C LEU A 184 -14.92 7.99 5.74
N TRP A 185 -15.63 7.14 6.52
CA TRP A 185 -16.09 5.77 6.16
C TRP A 185 -16.74 4.99 7.30
#